data_AF-A0A8T3Y3R3-F1
#
_entry.id   AF-A0A8T3Y3R3-F1
#
_cell.length_a   1.000
_cell.length_b   1.000
_cell.length_c   1.000
_cell.angle_alpha   90.00
_cell.angle_beta   90.00
_cell.angle_gamma   90.00
#
_symmetry.space_group_name_H-M   'P 1'
#
loop_
_entity.id
_entity.type
_entity.pdbx_description
1 polymer ?
#
loop_
_entity_poly.entity_id
_entity_poly.type
_entity_poly.pdbx_seq_one_letter_code
_entity_poly.pdbx_strand_id
1 'polypeptide(L)'
;MVSYEDVLHDLQHSIDTLGAVEVPSNNGIYNYKSQHLQMARRDLEKSVLAIEQSISEINRNNDELDEKTMQSLASLNGAIIQFKAGGDINTARMVLSAARSFQPPGSSYNISLPRLLKEEMEDDILEMSKCFKHECFKASIILAGKLLETALHKVYYDKTGTDLLQTAPGISIGNLIKKLSESGIVLDPSVANQAHLINQVRVQSVHARKIPFQPSREQTHATILFTIDTLRKLFENEK
;
A
#
# COMPACT_ATOMS: atom_id res chain seq x y z
N MET A 1 -1.57 -5.26 12.57
CA MET A 1 -2.40 -4.06 12.32
C MET A 1 -3.34 -4.38 11.17
N VAL A 2 -4.65 -4.18 11.35
CA VAL A 2 -5.66 -4.33 10.27
C VAL A 2 -5.44 -3.19 9.26
N SER A 3 -5.43 -3.43 7.95
CA SER A 3 -5.25 -2.31 7.01
C SER A 3 -6.53 -1.50 6.88
N TYR A 4 -6.39 -0.21 6.54
CA TYR A 4 -7.54 0.67 6.32
C TYR A 4 -8.57 0.06 5.37
N GLU A 5 -8.12 -0.54 4.27
CA GLU A 5 -8.98 -1.27 3.31
C GLU A 5 -9.72 -2.46 3.92
N ASP A 6 -9.08 -3.22 4.82
CA ASP A 6 -9.74 -4.34 5.50
C ASP A 6 -10.88 -3.79 6.38
N VAL A 7 -10.63 -2.67 7.08
CA VAL A 7 -11.63 -1.99 7.90
C VAL A 7 -12.80 -1.47 7.05
N LEU A 8 -12.53 -0.92 5.85
CA LEU A 8 -13.56 -0.47 4.92
C LEU A 8 -14.40 -1.65 4.40
N HIS A 9 -13.77 -2.78 4.12
CA HIS A 9 -14.45 -4.00 3.69
C HIS A 9 -15.37 -4.54 4.80
N ASP A 10 -14.87 -4.64 6.04
CA ASP A 10 -15.66 -5.09 7.19
C ASP A 10 -16.83 -4.15 7.51
N LEU A 11 -16.59 -2.84 7.36
CA LEU A 11 -17.62 -1.80 7.47
C LEU A 11 -18.72 -1.99 6.41
N GLN A 12 -18.34 -2.16 5.14
CA GLN A 12 -19.28 -2.41 4.04
C GLN A 12 -20.11 -3.68 4.29
N HIS A 13 -19.45 -4.79 4.65
CA HIS A 13 -20.12 -6.06 4.94
C HIS A 13 -21.15 -5.93 6.07
N SER A 14 -20.81 -5.20 7.14
CA SER A 14 -21.71 -4.96 8.27
C SER A 14 -22.93 -4.13 7.86
N ILE A 15 -22.72 -3.10 7.03
CA ILE A 15 -23.81 -2.27 6.48
C ILE A 15 -24.75 -3.12 5.60
N ASP A 16 -24.20 -3.94 4.71
CA ASP A 16 -25.00 -4.77 3.82
C ASP A 16 -25.83 -5.79 4.61
N THR A 17 -25.22 -6.39 5.63
CA THR A 17 -25.90 -7.31 6.56
C THR A 17 -27.05 -6.64 7.30
N LEU A 18 -26.85 -5.42 7.80
CA LEU A 18 -27.91 -4.68 8.50
C LEU A 18 -29.02 -4.20 7.54
N GLY A 19 -28.67 -3.92 6.28
CA GLY A 19 -29.61 -3.43 5.27
C GLY A 19 -30.51 -4.52 4.66
N ALA A 20 -30.03 -5.76 4.61
CA ALA A 20 -30.76 -6.88 4.01
C ALA A 20 -31.81 -7.52 4.93
N VAL A 21 -31.78 -7.22 6.22
CA VAL A 21 -32.52 -7.99 7.24
C VAL A 21 -33.77 -7.23 7.69
N GLU A 22 -34.94 -7.61 7.17
CA GLU A 22 -36.22 -7.10 7.67
C GLU A 22 -36.42 -7.48 9.15
N VAL A 23 -36.79 -6.53 10.01
CA VAL A 23 -37.00 -6.82 11.44
C VAL A 23 -38.19 -7.80 11.58
N PRO A 24 -37.97 -9.03 12.09
CA PRO A 24 -39.06 -9.98 12.23
C PRO A 24 -40.02 -9.48 13.30
N SER A 25 -41.32 -9.50 13.00
CA SER A 25 -42.39 -9.07 13.91
C SER A 25 -42.66 -10.03 15.08
N ASN A 26 -41.96 -11.18 15.12
CA ASN A 26 -42.30 -12.29 16.02
C ASN A 26 -41.23 -12.52 17.09
N ASN A 27 -41.59 -12.33 18.37
CA ASN A 27 -40.73 -12.44 19.56
C ASN A 27 -40.54 -13.91 20.01
N GLY A 28 -40.12 -14.78 19.11
CA GLY A 28 -39.74 -16.14 19.48
C GLY A 28 -38.51 -16.16 20.40
N ILE A 29 -38.51 -17.10 21.36
CA ILE A 29 -37.47 -17.26 22.41
C ILE A 29 -36.05 -17.45 21.82
N TYR A 30 -35.94 -17.96 20.58
CA TYR A 30 -34.69 -18.07 19.83
C TYR A 30 -34.71 -17.17 18.60
N ASN A 31 -34.45 -15.89 18.78
CA ASN A 31 -34.37 -14.93 17.68
C ASN A 31 -32.93 -14.83 17.15
N TYR A 32 -32.48 -15.88 16.44
CA TYR A 32 -31.17 -15.90 15.76
C TYR A 32 -30.96 -14.68 14.85
N LYS A 33 -32.04 -14.17 14.24
CA LYS A 33 -32.01 -12.97 13.38
C LYS A 33 -31.66 -11.72 14.20
N SER A 34 -32.24 -11.55 15.39
CA SER A 34 -31.89 -10.47 16.32
C SER A 34 -30.45 -10.60 16.83
N GLN A 35 -29.99 -11.81 17.14
CA GLN A 35 -28.59 -12.03 17.53
C GLN A 35 -27.63 -11.67 16.39
N HIS A 36 -27.93 -12.07 15.15
CA HIS A 36 -27.12 -11.74 13.98
C HIS A 36 -27.07 -10.21 13.72
N LEU A 37 -28.20 -9.52 13.87
CA LEU A 37 -28.26 -8.06 13.80
C LEU A 37 -27.42 -7.38 14.90
N GLN A 38 -27.47 -7.90 16.13
CA GLN A 38 -26.65 -7.39 17.22
C GLN A 38 -25.15 -7.62 16.97
N MET A 39 -24.77 -8.76 16.39
CA MET A 39 -23.39 -9.03 16.00
C MET A 39 -22.93 -8.06 14.90
N ALA A 40 -23.69 -7.92 13.82
CA ALA A 40 -23.39 -6.99 12.74
C ALA A 40 -23.28 -5.54 13.24
N ARG A 41 -24.11 -5.14 14.21
CA ARG A 41 -24.02 -3.82 14.86
C ARG A 41 -22.73 -3.67 15.68
N ARG A 42 -22.33 -4.67 16.45
CA ARG A 42 -21.07 -4.64 17.20
C ARG A 42 -19.86 -4.58 16.28
N ASP A 43 -19.89 -5.31 15.17
CA ASP A 43 -18.79 -5.31 14.20
C ASP A 43 -18.72 -3.99 13.43
N LEU A 44 -19.87 -3.39 13.10
CA LEU A 44 -19.96 -2.02 12.61
C LEU A 44 -19.31 -1.02 13.58
N GLU A 45 -19.65 -1.07 14.86
CA GLU A 45 -19.07 -0.20 15.90
C GLU A 45 -17.55 -0.38 16.04
N LYS A 46 -17.05 -1.62 15.93
CA LYS A 46 -15.60 -1.89 15.92
C LYS A 46 -14.90 -1.29 14.70
N SER A 47 -15.47 -1.42 13.50
CA SER A 47 -14.87 -0.86 12.28
C SER A 47 -14.81 0.67 12.34
N VAL A 48 -15.87 1.32 12.84
CA VAL A 48 -15.88 2.78 13.05
C VAL A 48 -14.80 3.20 14.06
N LEU A 49 -14.64 2.45 15.15
CA LEU A 49 -13.59 2.70 16.14
C LEU A 49 -12.18 2.56 15.55
N ALA A 50 -11.95 1.56 14.70
CA ALA A 50 -10.66 1.36 14.02
C ALA A 50 -10.33 2.50 13.04
N ILE A 51 -11.34 3.04 12.33
CA ILE A 51 -11.18 4.23 11.48
C ILE A 51 -10.79 5.44 12.33
N GLU A 52 -11.46 5.65 13.46
CA GLU A 52 -11.18 6.77 14.36
C GLU A 52 -9.76 6.70 14.96
N GLN A 53 -9.30 5.51 15.32
CA GLN A 53 -7.93 5.30 15.77
C GLN A 53 -6.93 5.66 14.68
N SER A 54 -7.19 5.24 13.43
CA SER A 54 -6.35 5.58 12.28
C SER A 54 -6.29 7.10 12.05
N ILE A 55 -7.43 7.80 12.15
CA ILE A 55 -7.48 9.28 12.08
C ILE A 55 -6.68 9.94 13.19
N SER A 56 -6.81 9.42 14.42
CA SER A 56 -6.10 9.94 15.58
C SER A 56 -4.59 9.80 15.44
N GLU A 57 -4.12 8.70 14.85
CA GLU A 57 -2.70 8.50 14.52
C GLU A 57 -2.22 9.47 13.44
N ILE A 58 -3.02 9.70 12.39
CA ILE A 58 -2.70 10.65 11.31
C ILE A 58 -2.57 12.09 11.86
N ASN A 59 -3.50 12.51 12.71
CA ASN A 59 -3.48 13.82 13.36
C ASN A 59 -2.29 14.02 14.30
N ARG A 60 -1.77 12.96 14.91
CA ARG A 60 -0.59 13.03 15.79
C ARG A 60 0.73 13.14 15.02
N ASN A 61 0.77 12.62 13.80
CA ASN A 61 2.02 12.41 13.07
C ASN A 61 2.26 13.38 11.91
N ASN A 62 1.26 14.16 11.48
CA ASN A 62 1.39 15.05 10.31
C ASN A 62 1.13 16.51 10.67
N ASP A 63 2.21 17.31 10.72
CA ASP A 63 2.12 18.76 10.88
C ASP A 63 1.72 19.50 9.58
N GLU A 64 1.75 18.82 8.42
CA GLU A 64 1.44 19.41 7.11
C GLU A 64 0.54 18.49 6.26
N LEU A 65 -0.73 18.39 6.60
CA LEU A 65 -1.74 17.83 5.70
C LEU A 65 -2.16 18.88 4.67
N ASP A 66 -2.25 18.49 3.39
CA ASP A 66 -2.81 19.37 2.37
C ASP A 66 -4.30 19.68 2.64
N GLU A 67 -4.79 20.79 2.08
CA GLU A 67 -6.15 21.28 2.31
C GLU A 67 -7.22 20.24 1.95
N LYS A 68 -7.03 19.48 0.86
CA LYS A 68 -7.98 18.46 0.40
C LYS A 68 -8.03 17.29 1.38
N THR A 69 -6.88 16.87 1.91
CA THR A 69 -6.79 15.83 2.93
C THR A 69 -7.46 16.28 4.23
N MET A 70 -7.24 17.54 4.66
CA MET A 70 -7.93 18.10 5.83
C MET A 70 -9.45 18.18 5.66
N GLN A 71 -9.94 18.60 4.49
CA GLN A 71 -11.38 18.64 4.19
C GLN A 71 -12.00 17.24 4.23
N SER A 72 -11.31 16.25 3.65
CA SER A 72 -11.76 14.85 3.65
C SER A 72 -11.79 14.27 5.06
N LEU A 73 -10.77 14.59 5.88
CA LEU A 73 -10.68 14.19 7.28
C LEU A 73 -11.80 14.82 8.13
N ALA A 74 -12.09 16.11 7.91
CA ALA A 74 -13.19 16.81 8.59
C ALA A 74 -14.55 16.20 8.24
N SER A 75 -14.77 15.86 6.96
CA SER A 75 -15.99 15.17 6.51
C SER A 75 -16.14 13.80 7.19
N LEU A 76 -15.07 13.01 7.24
CA LEU A 76 -15.05 11.71 7.89
C LEU A 76 -15.31 11.81 9.40
N ASN A 77 -14.66 12.74 10.10
CA ASN A 77 -14.93 12.99 11.52
C ASN A 77 -16.38 13.40 11.78
N GLY A 78 -16.94 14.27 10.92
CA GLY A 78 -18.35 14.66 11.02
C GLY A 78 -19.29 13.46 10.91
N ALA A 79 -19.06 12.56 9.96
CA ALA A 79 -19.85 11.35 9.79
C ALA A 79 -19.73 10.41 11.00
N ILE A 80 -18.52 10.24 11.56
CA ILE A 80 -18.29 9.39 12.75
C ILE A 80 -19.01 9.95 13.97
N ILE A 81 -18.97 11.27 14.19
CA ILE A 81 -19.69 11.93 15.30
C ILE A 81 -21.19 11.69 15.17
N GLN A 82 -21.76 11.86 13.97
CA GLN A 82 -23.18 11.59 13.72
C GLN A 82 -23.55 10.13 13.98
N PHE A 83 -22.71 9.18 13.57
CA PHE A 83 -22.93 7.76 13.86
C PHE A 83 -22.94 7.48 15.36
N LYS A 84 -21.98 8.04 16.12
CA LYS A 84 -21.87 7.85 17.58
C LYS A 84 -23.02 8.48 18.37
N ALA A 85 -23.68 9.52 17.83
CA ALA A 85 -24.83 10.17 18.45
C ALA A 85 -26.14 9.34 18.39
N GLY A 86 -26.05 8.03 18.18
CA GLY A 86 -27.21 7.14 18.00
C GLY A 86 -27.64 6.97 16.56
N GLY A 87 -26.69 7.09 15.62
CA GLY A 87 -26.94 7.00 14.19
C GLY A 87 -27.47 5.63 13.74
N ASP A 88 -28.14 5.64 12.59
CA ASP A 88 -28.73 4.47 11.95
C ASP A 88 -27.83 3.91 10.84
N ILE A 89 -28.37 3.02 10.01
CA ILE A 89 -27.65 2.48 8.87
C ILE A 89 -27.27 3.54 7.82
N ASN A 90 -28.02 4.65 7.74
CA ASN A 90 -27.75 5.70 6.78
C ASN A 90 -26.53 6.52 7.21
N THR A 91 -26.39 6.80 8.51
CA THR A 91 -25.16 7.44 9.01
C THR A 91 -23.96 6.50 8.89
N ALA A 92 -24.13 5.18 9.05
CA ALA A 92 -23.07 4.22 8.76
C ALA A 92 -22.62 4.25 7.29
N ARG A 93 -23.56 4.37 6.33
CA ARG A 93 -23.23 4.57 4.90
C ARG A 93 -22.51 5.88 4.65
N MET A 94 -22.87 6.95 5.35
CA MET A 94 -22.14 8.22 5.28
C MET A 94 -20.70 8.06 5.78
N VAL A 95 -20.47 7.35 6.88
CA VAL A 95 -19.12 7.03 7.37
C VAL A 95 -18.33 6.28 6.31
N LEU A 96 -18.90 5.23 5.72
CA LEU A 96 -18.23 4.46 4.68
C LEU A 96 -17.91 5.31 3.43
N SER A 97 -18.85 6.14 2.98
CA SER A 97 -18.64 7.04 1.85
C SER A 97 -17.53 8.05 2.12
N ALA A 98 -17.54 8.67 3.30
CA ALA A 98 -16.49 9.61 3.70
C ALA A 98 -15.14 8.91 3.85
N ALA A 99 -15.13 7.69 4.40
CA ALA A 99 -13.93 6.89 4.61
C ALA A 99 -13.30 6.46 3.27
N ARG A 100 -14.10 6.12 2.26
CA ARG A 100 -13.60 5.86 0.90
C ARG A 100 -13.05 7.10 0.20
N SER A 101 -13.64 8.26 0.47
CA SER A 101 -13.14 9.53 -0.08
C SER A 101 -11.85 9.99 0.59
N PHE A 102 -11.62 9.54 1.82
CA PHE A 102 -10.39 9.78 2.55
C PHE A 102 -9.31 8.79 2.14
N GLN A 103 -8.22 9.29 1.58
CA GLN A 103 -7.01 8.50 1.36
C GLN A 103 -6.04 8.82 2.50
N PRO A 104 -5.80 7.89 3.45
CA PRO A 104 -4.82 8.12 4.49
C PRO A 104 -3.46 8.47 3.88
N PRO A 105 -2.73 9.45 4.42
CA PRO A 105 -1.36 9.70 4.01
C PRO A 105 -0.54 8.42 4.16
N GLY A 106 0.05 7.94 3.06
CA GLY A 106 0.86 6.72 3.04
C GLY A 106 0.10 5.40 2.90
N SER A 107 -1.24 5.39 2.66
CA SER A 107 -1.99 4.14 2.42
C SER A 107 -1.83 3.56 1.01
N SER A 108 -1.30 4.34 0.06
CA SER A 108 -0.87 3.85 -1.24
C SER A 108 0.44 4.52 -1.63
N TYR A 109 1.42 3.73 -2.07
CA TYR A 109 2.53 4.27 -2.83
C TYR A 109 1.94 4.74 -4.17
N ASN A 110 1.55 6.01 -4.25
CA ASN A 110 0.99 6.56 -5.48
C ASN A 110 2.15 6.84 -6.44
N ILE A 111 2.57 5.80 -7.17
CA ILE A 111 3.66 5.88 -8.13
C ILE A 111 3.09 6.28 -9.48
N SER A 112 3.50 7.44 -9.98
CA SER A 112 3.27 7.82 -11.37
C SER A 112 4.25 7.06 -12.26
N LEU A 113 3.91 5.80 -12.61
CA LEU A 113 4.65 5.00 -13.58
C LEU A 113 4.03 5.12 -14.99
N PRO A 114 4.82 4.98 -16.06
CA PRO A 114 4.28 4.74 -17.40
C PRO A 114 3.28 3.58 -17.38
N ARG A 115 2.17 3.69 -18.14
CA ARG A 115 1.05 2.74 -18.07
C ARG A 115 1.48 1.27 -18.19
N LEU A 116 2.36 0.97 -19.16
CA LEU A 116 2.89 -0.38 -19.37
C LEU A 116 3.62 -0.93 -18.14
N LEU A 117 4.44 -0.12 -17.49
CA LEU A 117 5.13 -0.51 -16.26
C LEU A 117 4.17 -0.65 -15.09
N LYS A 118 3.14 0.20 -15.03
CA LYS A 118 2.13 0.11 -13.98
C LYS A 118 1.43 -1.26 -14.02
N GLU A 119 1.00 -1.71 -15.19
CA GLU A 119 0.33 -3.00 -15.37
C GLU A 119 1.27 -4.18 -15.00
N GLU A 120 2.57 -4.09 -15.29
CA GLU A 120 3.55 -5.13 -14.93
C GLU A 120 3.95 -5.13 -13.44
N MET A 121 3.90 -3.97 -12.78
CA MET A 121 4.45 -3.78 -11.43
C MET A 121 3.39 -3.76 -10.32
N GLU A 122 2.10 -3.65 -10.67
CA GLU A 122 1.01 -3.50 -9.70
C GLU A 122 0.92 -4.70 -8.73
N ASP A 123 1.01 -5.92 -9.24
CA ASP A 123 1.02 -7.14 -8.43
C ASP A 123 2.23 -7.20 -7.49
N ASP A 124 3.42 -6.79 -7.97
CA ASP A 124 4.64 -6.77 -7.18
C ASP A 124 4.60 -5.69 -6.08
N ILE A 125 4.01 -4.53 -6.36
CA ILE A 125 3.80 -3.45 -5.37
C ILE A 125 2.81 -3.92 -4.30
N LEU A 126 1.72 -4.56 -4.70
CA LEU A 126 0.72 -5.10 -3.78
C LEU A 126 1.34 -6.17 -2.89
N GLU A 127 2.10 -7.10 -3.47
CA GLU A 127 2.78 -8.16 -2.72
C GLU A 127 3.85 -7.59 -1.78
N MET A 128 4.59 -6.57 -2.21
CA MET A 128 5.57 -5.87 -1.37
C MET A 128 4.90 -5.23 -0.15
N SER A 129 3.75 -4.59 -0.35
CA SER A 129 2.95 -4.00 0.74
C SER A 129 2.45 -5.08 1.72
N LYS A 130 1.93 -6.21 1.20
CA LYS A 130 1.53 -7.35 2.03
C LYS A 130 2.69 -7.91 2.84
N CYS A 131 3.85 -8.10 2.21
CA CYS A 131 5.08 -8.56 2.88
C CYS A 131 5.46 -7.61 4.02
N PHE A 132 5.45 -6.30 3.75
CA PHE A 132 5.80 -5.29 4.75
C PHE A 132 4.83 -5.31 5.95
N LYS A 133 3.51 -5.41 5.68
CA LYS A 133 2.46 -5.50 6.70
C LYS A 133 2.61 -6.73 7.62
N HIS A 134 3.08 -7.84 7.08
CA HIS A 134 3.33 -9.09 7.82
C HIS A 134 4.78 -9.22 8.30
N GLU A 135 5.51 -8.11 8.40
CA GLU A 135 6.88 -8.06 8.91
C GLU A 135 7.88 -8.93 8.13
N CYS A 136 7.52 -9.28 6.89
CA CYS A 136 8.37 -9.99 5.94
C CYS A 136 9.32 -8.99 5.25
N PHE A 137 10.16 -8.34 6.05
CA PHE A 137 10.99 -7.22 5.65
C PHE A 137 11.99 -7.56 4.54
N LYS A 138 12.65 -8.72 4.63
CA LYS A 138 13.55 -9.20 3.57
C LYS A 138 12.83 -9.40 2.24
N ALA A 139 11.64 -10.00 2.27
CA ALA A 139 10.82 -10.20 1.07
C ALA A 139 10.41 -8.85 0.45
N SER A 140 10.05 -7.88 1.30
CA SER A 140 9.71 -6.53 0.86
C SER A 140 10.87 -5.85 0.13
N ILE A 141 12.11 -5.95 0.65
CA ILE A 141 13.30 -5.40 0.00
C ILE A 141 13.65 -6.15 -1.29
N ILE A 142 13.45 -7.46 -1.33
CA ILE A 142 13.66 -8.26 -2.55
C ILE A 142 12.69 -7.82 -3.66
N LEU A 143 11.42 -7.59 -3.32
CA LEU A 143 10.41 -7.08 -4.25
C LEU A 143 10.73 -5.66 -4.71
N ALA A 144 11.20 -4.78 -3.82
CA ALA A 144 11.72 -3.46 -4.21
C ALA A 144 12.88 -3.58 -5.23
N GLY A 145 13.76 -4.57 -5.06
CA GLY A 145 14.78 -4.93 -6.05
C GLY A 145 14.22 -5.33 -7.40
N LYS A 146 13.20 -6.20 -7.41
CA LYS A 146 12.52 -6.63 -8.63
C LYS A 146 11.90 -5.44 -9.36
N LEU A 147 11.22 -4.55 -8.63
CA LEU A 147 10.63 -3.35 -9.21
C LEU A 147 11.68 -2.46 -9.90
N LEU A 148 12.82 -2.21 -9.24
CA LEU A 148 13.93 -1.45 -9.83
C LEU A 148 14.53 -2.14 -11.06
N GLU A 149 14.67 -3.47 -11.02
CA GLU A 149 15.19 -4.28 -12.13
C GLU A 149 14.29 -4.16 -13.37
N THR A 150 12.97 -4.34 -13.21
CA THR A 150 11.96 -4.18 -14.28
C THR A 150 12.03 -2.80 -14.92
N ALA A 151 12.10 -1.74 -14.09
CA ALA A 151 12.19 -0.37 -14.59
C ALA A 151 13.47 -0.11 -15.39
N LEU A 152 14.62 -0.59 -14.91
CA LEU A 152 15.89 -0.43 -15.62
C LEU A 152 15.94 -1.21 -16.93
N HIS A 153 15.29 -2.37 -17.00
CA HIS A 153 15.11 -3.10 -18.26
C HIS A 153 14.31 -2.29 -19.27
N LYS A 154 13.22 -1.67 -18.84
CA LYS A 154 12.42 -0.79 -19.69
C LYS A 154 13.21 0.42 -20.20
N VAL A 155 13.92 1.11 -19.30
CA VAL A 155 14.80 2.24 -19.67
C VAL A 155 15.85 1.81 -20.72
N TYR A 156 16.45 0.64 -20.55
CA TYR A 156 17.42 0.13 -21.52
C TYR A 156 16.77 -0.13 -22.88
N TYR A 157 15.62 -0.81 -22.89
CA TYR A 157 14.87 -1.12 -24.11
C TYR A 157 14.47 0.16 -24.84
N ASP A 158 13.94 1.16 -24.14
CA ASP A 158 13.48 2.40 -24.76
C ASP A 158 14.60 3.21 -25.41
N LYS A 159 15.81 3.14 -24.86
CA LYS A 159 16.97 3.89 -25.38
C LYS A 159 17.73 3.14 -26.46
N THR A 160 17.71 1.81 -26.46
CA THR A 160 18.54 0.98 -27.35
C THR A 160 17.73 0.18 -28.37
N GLY A 161 16.42 0.03 -28.19
CA GLY A 161 15.55 -0.86 -28.94
C GLY A 161 15.84 -2.35 -28.71
N THR A 162 16.73 -2.70 -27.78
CA THR A 162 17.18 -4.08 -27.54
C THR A 162 16.60 -4.62 -26.24
N ASP A 163 15.95 -5.79 -26.32
CA ASP A 163 15.45 -6.49 -25.15
C ASP A 163 16.59 -7.29 -24.47
N LEU A 164 17.08 -6.78 -23.35
CA LEU A 164 18.10 -7.45 -22.56
C LEU A 164 17.63 -8.76 -21.92
N LEU A 165 16.32 -8.94 -21.71
CA LEU A 165 15.81 -10.18 -21.11
C LEU A 165 15.95 -11.36 -22.08
N GLN A 166 15.92 -11.10 -23.39
CA GLN A 166 16.13 -12.13 -24.41
C GLN A 166 17.60 -12.53 -24.56
N THR A 167 18.51 -11.59 -24.38
CA THR A 167 19.95 -11.79 -24.63
C THR A 167 20.73 -12.18 -23.37
N ALA A 168 20.28 -11.74 -22.20
CA ALA A 168 20.93 -11.97 -20.92
C ALA A 168 19.90 -12.13 -19.80
N PRO A 169 19.11 -13.23 -19.79
CA PRO A 169 18.14 -13.47 -18.73
C PRO A 169 18.84 -13.59 -17.36
N GLY A 170 18.26 -12.96 -16.34
CA GLY A 170 18.80 -12.99 -14.98
C GLY A 170 20.05 -12.11 -14.75
N ILE A 171 20.25 -11.09 -15.59
CA ILE A 171 21.28 -10.08 -15.33
C ILE A 171 21.06 -9.40 -13.98
N SER A 172 22.11 -9.31 -13.16
CA SER A 172 22.00 -8.63 -11.87
C SER A 172 21.79 -7.12 -12.06
N ILE A 173 21.11 -6.46 -11.11
CA ILE A 173 20.89 -5.00 -11.12
C ILE A 173 22.21 -4.23 -11.33
N GLY A 174 23.30 -4.66 -10.67
CA GLY A 174 24.61 -4.01 -10.83
C GLY A 174 25.17 -4.13 -12.26
N ASN A 175 25.02 -5.29 -12.88
CA ASN A 175 25.44 -5.51 -14.27
C ASN A 175 24.52 -4.76 -15.26
N LEU A 176 23.23 -4.65 -14.96
CA LEU A 176 22.27 -3.88 -15.75
C LEU A 176 22.60 -2.37 -15.74
N ILE A 177 22.90 -1.81 -14.57
CA ILE A 177 23.38 -0.43 -14.42
C ILE A 177 24.68 -0.21 -15.21
N LYS A 178 25.61 -1.16 -15.14
CA LYS A 178 26.86 -1.10 -15.92
C LYS A 178 26.58 -1.07 -17.43
N LYS A 179 25.70 -1.95 -17.94
CA LYS A 179 25.30 -1.98 -19.35
C LYS A 179 24.62 -0.68 -19.82
N LEU A 180 23.75 -0.10 -18.99
CA LEU A 180 23.13 1.20 -19.27
C LEU A 180 24.20 2.28 -19.45
N SER A 181 25.18 2.34 -18.54
CA SER A 181 26.31 3.27 -18.61
C SER A 181 27.20 3.03 -19.84
N GLU A 182 27.54 1.77 -20.15
CA GLU A 182 28.30 1.41 -21.36
C GLU A 182 27.56 1.80 -22.67
N SER A 183 26.22 1.89 -22.63
CA SER A 183 25.38 2.33 -23.75
C SER A 183 25.19 3.86 -23.79
N GLY A 184 25.92 4.61 -22.96
CA GLY A 184 25.84 6.08 -22.89
C GLY A 184 24.60 6.62 -22.17
N ILE A 185 23.84 5.76 -21.47
CA ILE A 185 22.64 6.17 -20.73
C ILE A 185 23.05 6.64 -19.33
N VAL A 186 22.91 7.93 -19.08
CA VAL A 186 23.23 8.55 -17.80
C VAL A 186 22.09 8.29 -16.82
N LEU A 187 22.40 7.64 -15.69
CA LEU A 187 21.47 7.39 -14.60
C LEU A 187 21.77 8.31 -13.43
N ASP A 188 20.73 8.67 -12.68
CA ASP A 188 20.91 9.41 -11.43
C ASP A 188 21.70 8.55 -10.40
N PRO A 189 22.63 9.14 -9.62
CA PRO A 189 23.39 8.41 -8.60
C PRO A 189 22.54 7.65 -7.58
N SER A 190 21.29 8.10 -7.33
CA SER A 190 20.33 7.41 -6.46
C SER A 190 20.07 5.96 -6.90
N VAL A 191 20.08 5.68 -8.21
CA VAL A 191 19.86 4.33 -8.76
C VAL A 191 20.96 3.37 -8.28
N ALA A 192 22.22 3.80 -8.39
CA ALA A 192 23.37 2.98 -7.99
C ALA A 192 23.40 2.77 -6.47
N ASN A 193 23.10 3.83 -5.71
CA ASN A 193 23.00 3.76 -4.25
C ASN A 193 21.89 2.80 -3.81
N GLN A 194 20.72 2.87 -4.45
CA GLN A 194 19.58 2.01 -4.13
C GLN A 194 19.85 0.56 -4.50
N ALA A 195 20.46 0.30 -5.67
CA ALA A 195 20.89 -1.03 -6.06
C ALA A 195 21.89 -1.64 -5.06
N HIS A 196 22.81 -0.83 -4.53
CA HIS A 196 23.75 -1.29 -3.51
C HIS A 196 23.03 -1.72 -2.22
N LEU A 197 22.11 -0.91 -1.72
CA LEU A 197 21.31 -1.23 -0.52
C LEU A 197 20.52 -2.53 -0.69
N ILE A 198 19.80 -2.67 -1.81
CA ILE A 198 19.03 -3.87 -2.14
C ILE A 198 19.95 -5.10 -2.22
N ASN A 199 21.12 -4.98 -2.86
CA ASN A 199 22.06 -6.08 -3.01
C ASN A 199 22.66 -6.55 -1.68
N GLN A 200 22.86 -5.65 -0.71
CA GLN A 200 23.30 -6.06 0.63
C GLN A 200 22.31 -7.05 1.27
N VAL A 201 21.01 -6.89 1.03
CA VAL A 201 19.96 -7.79 1.54
C VAL A 201 19.83 -9.07 0.69
N ARG A 202 19.83 -8.95 -0.65
CA ARG A 202 19.71 -10.09 -1.57
C ARG A 202 20.86 -11.09 -1.40
N VAL A 203 22.10 -10.60 -1.43
CA VAL A 203 23.32 -11.44 -1.39
C VAL A 203 23.43 -12.17 -0.04
N GLN A 204 23.16 -11.49 1.06
CA GLN A 204 23.26 -12.11 2.39
C GLN A 204 22.16 -13.14 2.65
N SER A 205 21.04 -13.08 1.93
CA SER A 205 19.97 -14.07 2.04
C SER A 205 20.31 -15.41 1.38
N VAL A 206 21.32 -15.47 0.51
CA VAL A 206 21.70 -16.68 -0.24
C VAL A 206 23.07 -17.27 0.15
N HIS A 207 23.94 -16.51 0.81
CA HIS A 207 25.27 -17.00 1.22
C HIS A 207 25.33 -17.39 2.70
N ALA A 208 25.43 -18.70 2.98
CA ALA A 208 25.39 -19.32 4.30
C ALA A 208 26.48 -18.90 5.32
N ARG A 209 27.46 -18.05 4.95
CA ARG A 209 28.66 -17.75 5.77
C ARG A 209 28.69 -16.36 6.40
N LYS A 210 27.66 -15.53 6.19
CA LYS A 210 27.55 -14.21 6.82
C LYS A 210 26.36 -14.20 7.76
N ILE A 211 26.48 -13.50 8.89
CA ILE A 211 25.33 -13.19 9.74
C ILE A 211 24.30 -12.49 8.84
N PRO A 212 23.09 -13.05 8.67
CA PRO A 212 22.11 -12.47 7.76
C PRO A 212 21.73 -11.08 8.25
N PHE A 213 21.84 -10.06 7.40
CA PHE A 213 21.28 -8.75 7.70
C PHE A 213 19.77 -8.90 7.93
N GLN A 214 19.32 -8.38 9.06
CA GLN A 214 17.92 -8.33 9.44
C GLN A 214 17.47 -6.86 9.39
N PRO A 215 16.87 -6.41 8.28
CA PRO A 215 16.40 -5.03 8.18
C PRO A 215 15.32 -4.77 9.23
N SER A 216 15.38 -3.61 9.89
CA SER A 216 14.28 -3.12 10.72
C SER A 216 13.07 -2.73 9.87
N ARG A 217 11.93 -2.51 10.52
CA ARG A 217 10.73 -1.99 9.87
C ARG A 217 11.00 -0.64 9.20
N GLU A 218 11.69 0.26 9.88
CA GLU A 218 12.02 1.60 9.42
C GLU A 218 13.00 1.56 8.25
N GLN A 219 14.04 0.72 8.34
CA GLN A 219 14.99 0.52 7.24
C GLN A 219 14.30 -0.03 5.99
N THR A 220 13.38 -0.98 6.18
CA THR A 220 12.58 -1.55 5.09
C THR A 220 11.68 -0.49 4.48
N HIS A 221 10.98 0.28 5.31
CA HIS A 221 10.10 1.34 4.86
C HIS A 221 10.86 2.41 4.06
N ALA A 222 12.00 2.85 4.57
CA ALA A 222 12.89 3.79 3.89
C ALA A 222 13.38 3.23 2.55
N THR A 223 13.73 1.94 2.49
CA THR A 223 14.15 1.27 1.25
C THR A 223 13.02 1.24 0.22
N ILE A 224 11.79 0.95 0.64
CA ILE A 224 10.62 0.97 -0.25
C ILE A 224 10.38 2.39 -0.77
N LEU A 225 10.33 3.39 0.11
CA LEU A 225 10.13 4.79 -0.26
C LEU A 225 11.20 5.30 -1.22
N PHE A 226 12.47 4.99 -0.96
CA PHE A 226 13.57 5.40 -1.81
C PHE A 226 13.54 4.68 -3.17
N THR A 227 13.10 3.42 -3.22
CA THR A 227 12.84 2.72 -4.49
C THR A 227 11.76 3.43 -5.29
N ILE A 228 10.62 3.76 -4.66
CA ILE A 228 9.51 4.43 -5.32
C ILE A 228 9.92 5.80 -5.86
N ASP A 229 10.67 6.58 -5.09
CA ASP A 229 11.21 7.87 -5.53
C ASP A 229 12.17 7.71 -6.71
N THR A 230 13.06 6.71 -6.66
CA THR A 230 13.99 6.38 -7.75
C THR A 230 13.23 6.01 -9.03
N LEU A 231 12.20 5.18 -8.92
CA LEU A 231 11.35 4.79 -10.05
C LEU A 231 10.67 6.00 -10.67
N ARG A 232 10.10 6.90 -9.85
CA ARG A 232 9.47 8.13 -10.34
C ARG A 232 10.45 8.99 -11.13
N LYS A 233 11.66 9.21 -10.60
CA LYS A 233 12.70 10.02 -11.25
C LYS A 233 13.17 9.42 -12.58
N LEU A 234 13.20 8.09 -12.70
CA LEU A 234 13.57 7.42 -13.96
C LEU A 234 12.60 7.76 -15.11
N PHE A 235 11.33 8.06 -14.81
CA PHE A 235 10.28 8.29 -15.81
C PHE A 235 9.68 9.71 -15.79
N GLU A 236 10.23 10.63 -15.00
CA GLU A 236 9.66 11.98 -14.83
C GLU A 236 9.67 12.81 -16.12
N ASN A 237 10.61 12.52 -17.04
CA ASN A 237 10.78 13.21 -18.31
C ASN A 237 9.97 12.59 -19.49
N GLU A 238 9.14 11.57 -19.24
CA GLU A 238 8.37 10.87 -20.29
C GLU A 238 6.91 11.33 -20.40
N LYS A 239 6.57 12.50 -19.82
CA LYS A 239 5.24 13.10 -19.90
C LYS A 239 4.95 13.76 -21.25
#